data_AF-A0A0Q4BC01-F1
#
_entry.id   AF-A0A0Q4BC01-F1
#
_cell.length_a   1.000
_cell.length_b   1.000
_cell.length_c   1.000
_cell.angle_alpha   90.00
_cell.angle_beta   90.00
_cell.angle_gamma   90.00
#
_symmetry.space_group_name_H-M   'P 1'
#
loop_
_entity.id
_entity.type
_entity.pdbx_description
1 polymer ?
#
loop_
_entity_poly.entity_id
_entity_poly.type
_entity_poly.pdbx_seq_one_letter_code
_entity_poly.pdbx_strand_id
1 'polypeptide(L)'
;MVAQKQLWDKNPKRTMAMRDLWYDDMNQSLDEDSSMSPEARREMAFMMATNSVLDIVMEALPEDLAMELSFCLDSTLGLAIVNRSNGVDLMEEYYKALEVLKREDYGSDDEFERAIQALEEHWWSIGQPALKMRSANDSIIEALGKYGLNE
;
A
#
# COMPACT_ATOMS: atom_id res chain seq x y z
N MET A 1 -9.77 17.85 15.09
CA MET A 1 -10.04 16.81 16.11
C MET A 1 -11.13 15.79 15.70
N VAL A 2 -12.17 16.18 14.93
CA VAL A 2 -13.21 15.23 14.47
C VAL A 2 -12.62 14.11 13.58
N ALA A 3 -11.76 14.46 12.62
CA ALA A 3 -11.11 13.49 11.74
C ALA A 3 -10.34 12.41 12.51
N GLN A 4 -9.49 12.80 13.47
CA GLN A 4 -8.73 11.85 14.31
C GLN A 4 -9.64 10.81 14.99
N LYS A 5 -10.71 11.30 15.64
CA LYS A 5 -11.68 10.45 16.34
C LYS A 5 -12.41 9.51 15.39
N GLN A 6 -12.76 9.98 14.19
CA GLN A 6 -13.48 9.19 13.21
C GLN A 6 -12.58 8.18 12.52
N LEU A 7 -11.37 8.56 12.11
CA LEU A 7 -10.47 7.73 11.32
C LEU A 7 -9.79 6.67 12.18
N TRP A 8 -9.34 7.01 13.40
CA TRP A 8 -8.44 6.15 14.17
C TRP A 8 -9.07 5.63 15.46
N ASP A 9 -9.61 6.51 16.29
CA ASP A 9 -10.06 6.14 17.64
C ASP A 9 -11.25 5.16 17.64
N LYS A 10 -11.99 5.08 16.53
CA LYS A 10 -13.11 4.14 16.35
C LYS A 10 -12.68 2.77 15.82
N ASN A 11 -11.45 2.59 15.34
CA ASN A 11 -11.01 1.32 14.76
C ASN A 11 -11.16 0.14 15.73
N PRO A 12 -10.80 0.22 17.02
CA PRO A 12 -11.02 -0.89 17.94
C PRO A 12 -12.50 -1.31 18.05
N LYS A 13 -13.42 -0.35 17.96
CA LYS A 13 -14.88 -0.63 17.98
C LYS A 13 -15.34 -1.27 16.68
N ARG A 14 -14.81 -0.82 15.54
CA ARG A 14 -15.06 -1.43 14.22
C ARG A 14 -14.57 -2.88 14.20
N THR A 15 -13.38 -3.14 14.73
CA THR A 15 -12.83 -4.50 14.86
C THR A 15 -13.74 -5.42 15.68
N MET A 16 -14.29 -4.92 16.78
CA MET A 16 -15.25 -5.70 17.58
C MET A 16 -16.55 -5.99 16.82
N ALA A 17 -17.09 -5.01 16.08
CA ALA A 17 -18.26 -5.22 15.25
C ALA A 17 -18.01 -6.22 14.12
N MET A 18 -16.85 -6.13 13.45
CA MET A 18 -16.44 -7.08 12.41
C MET A 18 -16.24 -8.49 12.96
N ARG A 19 -15.68 -8.63 14.18
CA ARG A 19 -15.62 -9.93 14.87
C ARG A 19 -17.01 -10.52 15.03
N ASP A 20 -17.99 -9.75 15.51
CA ASP A 20 -19.34 -10.25 15.73
C ASP A 20 -20.06 -10.64 14.43
N LEU A 21 -19.64 -10.07 13.29
CA LEU A 21 -20.18 -10.40 11.97
C LEU A 21 -19.54 -11.63 11.33
N TRP A 22 -18.24 -11.88 11.54
CA TRP A 22 -17.49 -12.84 10.73
C TRP A 22 -16.83 -13.98 11.51
N TYR A 23 -16.57 -13.79 12.81
CA TYR A 23 -15.65 -14.67 13.53
C TYR A 23 -16.17 -16.12 13.62
N ASP A 24 -17.45 -16.30 13.93
CA ASP A 24 -18.02 -17.64 14.09
C ASP A 24 -18.11 -18.36 12.73
N ASP A 25 -18.62 -17.68 11.70
CA ASP A 25 -18.72 -18.22 10.34
C ASP A 25 -17.33 -18.57 9.77
N MET A 26 -16.34 -17.71 9.97
CA MET A 26 -14.95 -17.99 9.58
C MET A 26 -14.39 -19.23 10.27
N ASN A 27 -14.55 -19.36 11.60
CA ASN A 27 -14.04 -20.52 12.33
C ASN A 27 -14.74 -21.80 11.88
N GLN A 28 -16.05 -21.75 11.62
CA GLN A 28 -16.77 -22.88 11.09
C GLN A 28 -16.17 -23.34 9.75
N SER A 29 -15.96 -22.43 8.79
CA SER A 29 -15.32 -22.77 7.51
C SER A 29 -13.90 -23.33 7.67
N LEU A 30 -13.13 -22.83 8.64
CA LEU A 30 -11.78 -23.33 8.92
C LEU A 30 -11.79 -24.72 9.57
N ASP A 31 -12.82 -25.04 10.35
CA ASP A 31 -12.97 -26.32 11.03
C ASP A 31 -13.45 -27.44 10.10
N GLU A 32 -14.10 -27.10 8.99
CA GLU A 32 -14.58 -28.06 7.98
C GLU A 32 -13.44 -28.84 7.32
N ASP A 33 -12.26 -28.22 7.13
CA ASP A 33 -11.06 -28.91 6.64
C ASP A 33 -10.15 -29.36 7.79
N SER A 34 -10.34 -30.62 8.22
CA SER A 34 -9.51 -31.26 9.24
C SER A 34 -8.11 -31.65 8.75
N SER A 35 -7.82 -31.52 7.45
CA SER A 35 -6.52 -31.87 6.86
C SER A 35 -5.50 -30.72 6.90
N MET A 36 -5.96 -29.49 7.14
CA MET A 36 -5.10 -28.32 7.23
C MET A 36 -4.21 -28.34 8.48
N SER A 37 -2.93 -27.99 8.30
CA SER A 37 -2.04 -27.76 9.43
C SER A 37 -2.47 -26.52 10.24
N PRO A 38 -2.07 -26.41 11.52
CA PRO A 38 -2.34 -25.22 12.32
C PRO A 38 -1.83 -23.93 11.68
N GLU A 39 -0.67 -23.97 11.02
CA GLU A 39 -0.09 -22.82 10.29
C GLU A 39 -0.94 -22.44 9.08
N ALA A 40 -1.32 -23.41 8.24
CA ALA A 40 -2.18 -23.17 7.09
C ALA A 40 -3.55 -22.61 7.51
N ARG A 41 -4.08 -23.07 8.65
CA ARG A 41 -5.33 -22.55 9.22
C ARG A 41 -5.23 -21.11 9.65
N ARG A 42 -4.11 -20.69 10.25
CA ARG A 42 -3.89 -19.28 10.61
C ARG A 42 -3.74 -18.40 9.37
N GLU A 43 -3.05 -18.89 8.34
CA GLU A 43 -2.91 -18.18 7.07
C GLU A 43 -4.27 -18.01 6.37
N MET A 44 -5.07 -19.08 6.30
CA MET A 44 -6.44 -19.03 5.75
C MET A 44 -7.32 -18.04 6.53
N ALA A 45 -7.28 -18.06 7.86
CA ALA A 45 -8.01 -17.11 8.70
C ALA A 45 -7.60 -15.66 8.40
N PHE A 46 -6.31 -15.39 8.22
CA PHE A 46 -5.81 -14.08 7.83
C PHE A 46 -6.32 -13.65 6.46
N MET A 47 -6.28 -14.55 5.47
CA MET A 47 -6.77 -14.27 4.11
C MET A 47 -8.27 -13.95 4.12
N MET A 48 -9.08 -14.77 4.78
CA MET A 48 -10.52 -14.55 4.91
C MET A 48 -10.83 -13.21 5.57
N ALA A 49 -10.22 -12.90 6.72
CA ALA A 49 -10.46 -11.65 7.43
C ALA A 49 -10.01 -10.43 6.60
N THR A 50 -8.87 -10.52 5.92
CA THR A 50 -8.36 -9.40 5.11
C THR A 50 -9.25 -9.17 3.90
N ASN A 51 -9.73 -10.23 3.24
CA ASN A 51 -10.68 -10.11 2.14
C ASN A 51 -11.98 -9.42 2.59
N SER A 52 -12.57 -9.86 3.70
CA SER A 52 -13.81 -9.26 4.20
C SER A 52 -13.65 -7.77 4.56
N VAL A 53 -12.47 -7.36 5.04
CA VAL A 53 -12.18 -5.94 5.27
C VAL A 53 -12.12 -5.17 3.95
N LEU A 54 -11.48 -5.72 2.92
CA LEU A 54 -11.43 -5.10 1.59
C LEU A 54 -12.83 -4.99 0.99
N ASP A 55 -13.64 -6.06 1.07
CA ASP A 55 -15.02 -6.06 0.58
C ASP A 55 -15.84 -4.93 1.23
N ILE A 56 -15.81 -4.81 2.57
CA ILE A 56 -16.49 -3.72 3.27
C ILE A 56 -16.01 -2.35 2.80
N VAL A 57 -14.70 -2.18 2.64
CA VAL A 57 -14.12 -0.88 2.26
C VAL A 57 -14.58 -0.49 0.86
N MET A 58 -14.59 -1.43 -0.10
CA MET A 58 -15.03 -1.16 -1.46
C MET A 58 -16.55 -0.94 -1.54
N GLU A 59 -17.34 -1.75 -0.83
CA GLU A 59 -18.81 -1.63 -0.78
C GLU A 59 -19.30 -0.36 -0.07
N ALA A 60 -18.49 0.19 0.84
CA ALA A 60 -18.82 1.42 1.57
C ALA A 60 -18.66 2.70 0.73
N LEU A 61 -18.12 2.60 -0.49
CA LEU A 61 -17.79 3.72 -1.36
C LEU A 61 -18.64 3.68 -2.66
N PRO A 62 -18.92 4.84 -3.28
CA PRO A 62 -19.36 4.88 -4.66
C PRO A 62 -18.38 4.16 -5.60
N GLU A 63 -18.88 3.57 -6.68
CA GLU A 63 -18.09 2.72 -7.60
C GLU A 63 -16.84 3.41 -8.16
N ASP A 64 -16.94 4.68 -8.55
CA ASP A 64 -15.84 5.49 -9.05
C ASP A 64 -14.74 5.69 -8.01
N LEU A 65 -15.13 5.96 -6.76
CA LEU A 65 -14.19 6.13 -5.66
C LEU A 65 -13.60 4.80 -5.19
N ALA A 66 -14.38 3.71 -5.22
CA ALA A 66 -13.88 2.36 -4.93
C ALA A 66 -12.82 1.93 -5.95
N MET A 67 -13.05 2.24 -7.24
CA MET A 67 -12.10 1.99 -8.32
C MET A 67 -10.82 2.82 -8.16
N GLU A 68 -10.92 4.10 -7.84
CA GLU A 68 -9.73 4.92 -7.55
C GLU A 68 -8.94 4.36 -6.36
N LEU A 69 -9.65 3.97 -5.28
CA LEU A 69 -9.04 3.39 -4.10
C LEU A 69 -8.33 2.06 -4.40
N SER A 70 -8.87 1.21 -5.28
CA SER A 70 -8.22 -0.06 -5.62
C SER A 70 -6.86 0.16 -6.30
N PHE A 71 -6.76 1.11 -7.23
CA PHE A 71 -5.47 1.45 -7.85
C PHE A 71 -4.46 2.02 -6.84
N CYS A 72 -4.93 2.87 -5.91
CA CYS A 72 -4.08 3.39 -4.83
C CYS A 72 -3.61 2.28 -3.88
N LEU A 73 -4.50 1.34 -3.54
CA LEU A 73 -4.19 0.20 -2.69
C LEU A 73 -3.11 -0.68 -3.33
N ASP A 74 -3.27 -1.05 -4.59
CA ASP A 74 -2.31 -1.90 -5.31
C ASP A 74 -0.94 -1.22 -5.40
N SER A 75 -0.90 0.06 -5.76
CA SER A 75 0.35 0.85 -5.78
C SER A 75 1.03 0.88 -4.40
N THR A 76 0.24 1.07 -3.33
CA THR A 76 0.73 1.09 -1.95
C THR A 76 1.28 -0.27 -1.52
N LEU A 77 0.59 -1.36 -1.88
CA LEU A 77 1.05 -2.73 -1.61
C LEU A 77 2.36 -3.01 -2.34
N GLY A 78 2.47 -2.64 -3.62
CA GLY A 78 3.67 -2.82 -4.41
C GLY A 78 4.87 -2.08 -3.80
N LEU A 79 4.69 -0.82 -3.43
CA LEU A 79 5.70 -0.03 -2.71
C LEU A 79 6.12 -0.72 -1.40
N ALA A 80 5.17 -1.13 -0.57
CA ALA A 80 5.43 -1.77 0.71
C ALA A 80 6.17 -3.12 0.55
N ILE A 81 5.83 -3.92 -0.46
CA ILE A 81 6.50 -5.18 -0.78
C ILE A 81 7.95 -4.93 -1.21
N VAL A 82 8.18 -3.95 -2.08
CA VAL A 82 9.52 -3.58 -2.54
C VAL A 82 10.37 -3.06 -1.38
N ASN A 83 9.84 -2.15 -0.57
CA ASN A 83 10.50 -1.63 0.63
C ASN A 83 10.90 -2.77 1.57
N ARG A 84 9.96 -3.65 1.91
CA ARG A 84 10.20 -4.78 2.81
C ARG A 84 11.24 -5.76 2.24
N SER A 85 11.17 -6.07 0.95
CA SER A 85 12.06 -7.06 0.32
C SER A 85 13.50 -6.57 0.18
N ASN A 86 13.70 -5.25 0.08
CA ASN A 86 15.03 -4.65 -0.05
C ASN A 86 15.55 -4.04 1.26
N GLY A 87 14.71 -3.93 2.30
CA GLY A 87 15.08 -3.31 3.57
C GLY A 87 15.30 -1.80 3.42
N VAL A 88 14.47 -1.14 2.63
CA VAL A 88 14.57 0.29 2.27
C VAL A 88 13.25 1.02 2.54
N ASP A 89 13.31 2.35 2.59
CA ASP A 89 12.13 3.22 2.52
C ASP A 89 12.27 4.14 1.31
N LEU A 90 11.62 3.77 0.20
CA LEU A 90 11.70 4.54 -1.04
C LEU A 90 11.07 5.93 -0.94
N MET A 91 10.10 6.16 -0.04
CA MET A 91 9.55 7.50 0.16
C MET A 91 10.57 8.38 0.88
N GLU A 92 11.27 7.84 1.88
CA GLU A 92 12.36 8.55 2.54
C GLU A 92 13.50 8.89 1.56
N GLU A 93 13.89 7.93 0.70
CA GLU A 93 14.91 8.17 -0.34
C GLU A 93 14.46 9.21 -1.38
N TYR A 94 13.17 9.21 -1.74
CA TYR A 94 12.59 10.23 -2.62
C TYR A 94 12.65 11.62 -1.97
N TYR A 95 12.27 11.75 -0.69
CA TYR A 95 12.34 13.03 0.02
C TYR A 95 13.77 13.53 0.16
N LYS A 96 14.74 12.64 0.43
CA LYS A 96 16.18 13.01 0.42
C LYS A 96 16.61 13.55 -0.93
N ALA A 97 16.12 12.99 -2.04
CA ALA A 97 16.44 13.48 -3.38
C ALA A 97 15.86 14.88 -3.61
N LEU A 98 14.63 15.14 -3.16
CA LEU A 98 14.03 16.48 -3.21
C LEU A 98 14.80 17.51 -2.37
N GLU A 99 15.30 17.12 -1.20
CA GLU A 99 16.08 18.02 -0.32
C GLU A 99 17.41 18.48 -0.93
N VAL A 100 17.93 17.78 -1.94
CA VAL A 100 19.13 18.21 -2.69
C VAL A 100 18.84 19.47 -3.51
N LEU A 101 17.60 19.65 -3.98
CA LEU A 101 17.20 20.83 -4.75
C LEU A 101 17.01 22.01 -3.82
N LYS A 102 17.94 22.97 -3.85
CA LYS A 102 17.80 24.21 -3.08
C LYS A 102 17.41 25.36 -3.99
N ARG A 103 16.43 26.14 -3.54
CA ARG A 103 15.96 27.32 -4.28
C ARG A 103 17.10 28.27 -4.68
N GLU A 104 18.11 28.42 -3.82
CA GLU A 104 19.27 29.30 -4.04
C GLU A 104 20.15 28.92 -5.25
N ASP A 105 20.05 27.68 -5.75
CA ASP A 105 20.83 27.19 -6.90
C ASP A 105 20.22 27.59 -8.27
N TYR A 106 19.07 28.28 -8.28
CA TYR A 106 18.30 28.59 -9.48
C TYR A 106 18.09 30.10 -9.70
N GLY A 107 18.08 30.53 -10.96
CA GLY A 107 17.98 31.94 -11.35
C GLY A 107 16.58 32.53 -11.17
N SER A 108 15.55 31.69 -11.13
CA SER A 108 14.15 32.09 -10.96
C SER A 108 13.32 31.03 -10.22
N ASP A 109 12.14 31.42 -9.74
CA ASP A 109 11.18 30.48 -9.12
C ASP A 109 10.71 29.45 -10.16
N ASP A 110 10.37 29.90 -11.37
CA ASP A 110 9.98 29.02 -12.49
C ASP A 110 11.03 27.93 -12.81
N GLU A 111 12.32 28.28 -12.77
CA GLU A 111 13.39 27.30 -13.00
C GLU A 111 13.49 26.28 -11.86
N PHE A 112 13.31 26.72 -10.62
CA PHE A 112 13.29 25.83 -9.46
C PHE A 112 12.09 24.88 -9.47
N GLU A 113 10.89 25.40 -9.77
CA GLU A 113 9.68 24.58 -9.89
C GLU A 113 9.81 23.53 -10.99
N ARG A 114 10.37 23.89 -12.15
CA ARG A 114 10.67 22.92 -13.22
C ARG A 114 11.65 21.85 -12.79
N ALA A 115 12.65 22.20 -11.98
CA ALA A 115 13.62 21.23 -11.48
C ALA A 115 12.99 20.24 -10.48
N ILE A 116 12.12 20.73 -9.59
CA ILE A 116 11.31 19.87 -8.72
C ILE A 116 10.48 18.93 -9.57
N GLN A 117 9.66 19.46 -10.48
CA GLN A 117 8.78 18.67 -11.33
C GLN A 117 9.55 17.59 -12.12
N ALA A 118 10.70 17.94 -12.70
CA ALA A 118 11.54 16.98 -13.42
C ALA A 118 12.06 15.86 -12.50
N LEU A 119 12.39 16.17 -11.25
CA LEU A 119 12.76 15.16 -10.27
C LEU A 119 11.56 14.26 -9.95
N GLU A 120 10.39 14.83 -9.65
CA GLU A 120 9.17 14.06 -9.34
C GLU A 120 8.79 13.10 -10.47
N GLU A 121 8.86 13.58 -11.72
CA GLU A 121 8.52 12.81 -12.92
C GLU A 121 9.52 11.67 -13.21
N HIS A 122 10.80 11.88 -12.93
CA HIS A 122 11.85 10.94 -13.36
C HIS A 122 12.35 10.01 -12.26
N TRP A 123 12.32 10.42 -11.00
CA TRP A 123 12.95 9.67 -9.91
C TRP A 123 12.45 8.22 -9.82
N TRP A 124 11.15 8.01 -9.99
CA TRP A 124 10.53 6.68 -9.93
C TRP A 124 10.93 5.75 -11.08
N SER A 125 11.34 6.32 -12.21
CA SER A 125 11.62 5.61 -13.46
C SER A 125 13.11 5.41 -13.74
N ILE A 126 14.00 6.10 -13.02
CA ILE A 126 15.46 5.92 -13.14
C ILE A 126 16.00 4.91 -12.14
N GLY A 127 17.19 4.37 -12.41
CA GLY A 127 17.85 3.42 -11.53
C GLY A 127 18.20 4.01 -10.16
N GLN A 128 17.69 3.38 -9.10
CA GLN A 128 17.90 3.81 -7.72
C GLN A 128 19.01 3.02 -7.04
N PRO A 129 20.00 3.67 -6.39
CA PRO A 129 21.06 2.97 -5.65
C PRO A 129 20.51 2.01 -4.59
N ALA A 130 19.46 2.44 -3.88
CA ALA A 130 18.75 1.64 -2.88
C ALA A 130 18.17 0.32 -3.45
N LEU A 131 17.93 0.28 -4.76
CA LEU A 131 17.41 -0.87 -5.49
C LEU A 131 18.45 -1.48 -6.45
N LYS A 132 19.75 -1.33 -6.16
CA LYS A 132 20.84 -1.85 -7.01
C LYS A 132 20.74 -1.35 -8.46
N MET A 133 20.41 -0.07 -8.61
CA MET A 133 20.21 0.62 -9.89
C MET A 133 19.00 0.14 -10.71
N ARG A 134 18.07 -0.60 -10.12
CA ARG A 134 16.74 -0.82 -10.70
C ARG A 134 15.85 0.39 -10.47
N SER A 135 14.89 0.63 -11.36
CA SER A 135 13.88 1.67 -11.13
C SER A 135 12.89 1.22 -10.04
N ALA A 136 12.32 2.19 -9.34
CA ALA A 136 11.27 1.92 -8.36
C ALA A 136 10.00 1.39 -9.05
N ASN A 137 9.60 2.01 -10.16
CA ASN A 137 8.44 1.60 -10.95
C ASN A 137 8.55 0.14 -11.44
N ASP A 138 9.66 -0.26 -12.06
CA ASP A 138 9.81 -1.64 -12.54
C ASP A 138 9.80 -2.64 -11.39
N SER A 139 10.40 -2.26 -10.25
CA SER A 139 10.43 -3.10 -9.06
C SER A 139 9.04 -3.29 -8.46
N ILE A 140 8.23 -2.23 -8.45
CA ILE A 140 6.83 -2.25 -7.98
C ILE A 140 5.97 -3.09 -8.93
N ILE A 141 6.06 -2.86 -10.24
CA ILE A 141 5.33 -3.62 -11.26
C ILE A 141 5.68 -5.12 -11.19
N GLU A 142 6.96 -5.48 -11.08
CA GLU A 142 7.37 -6.88 -10.93
C GLU A 142 6.86 -7.49 -9.62
N ALA A 143 6.89 -6.74 -8.51
CA ALA A 143 6.38 -7.20 -7.23
C ALA A 143 4.88 -7.50 -7.29
N LEU A 144 4.09 -6.61 -7.90
CA LEU A 144 2.65 -6.76 -8.08
C LEU A 144 2.29 -7.88 -9.07
N GLY A 145 3.13 -8.11 -10.09
CA GLY A 145 2.93 -9.18 -11.08
C GLY A 145 2.87 -10.58 -10.47
N LYS A 146 3.51 -10.80 -9.31
CA LYS A 146 3.42 -12.07 -8.56
C LYS A 146 2.01 -12.37 -8.03
N TYR A 147 1.19 -11.33 -7.88
CA TYR A 147 -0.17 -11.40 -7.34
C TYR A 147 -1.23 -11.10 -8.39
N GLY A 148 -0.85 -10.79 -9.63
CA GLY A 148 -1.77 -10.38 -10.69
C GLY A 148 -2.34 -8.96 -10.51
N LEU A 149 -1.62 -8.08 -9.82
CA LEU A 149 -2.05 -6.72 -9.48
C LEU A 149 -1.31 -5.63 -10.29
N ASN A 150 -0.78 -5.98 -11.47
CA ASN A 150 0.10 -5.12 -12.26
C ASN A 150 -0.55 -4.62 -13.56
N GLU A 151 -1.89 -4.61 -13.61
CA GLU A 151 -2.69 -4.12 -14.74
C GLU A 151 -2.89 -2.60 -14.69
#